data_AF-A0A957I610-F1
#
_entry.id   AF-A0A957I610-F1
#
_cell.length_a   1.000
_cell.length_b   1.000
_cell.length_c   1.000
_cell.angle_alpha   90.00
_cell.angle_beta   90.00
_cell.angle_gamma   90.00
#
_symmetry.space_group_name_H-M   'P 1'
#
loop_
_entity.id
_entity.type
_entity.pdbx_description
1 polymer ?
#
loop_
_entity_poly.entity_id
_entity_poly.type
_entity_poly.pdbx_seq_one_letter_code
_entity_poly.pdbx_strand_id
1 'polypeptide(L)'
;MPVPTAYTEDELAAYMHSALRDVATAMGWSVAGGDYDEPVIDTLLAYGEDDIADATDMKKLRALAMVAVWQAVVDATVGDYDFSADGGSYSRAQLHDHAVARLTQAQTDAAAYLDVMEAGLVTITHTNDPWADYSDSDEEWA
;
A
#
# COMPACT_ATOMS: atom_id res chain seq x y z
N MET A 1 13.51 18.52 9.79
CA MET A 1 12.30 19.24 10.24
C MET A 1 11.65 18.41 11.34
N PRO A 2 11.22 19.02 12.46
CA PRO A 2 10.50 18.27 13.49
C PRO A 2 9.26 17.60 12.88
N VAL A 3 8.86 16.45 13.42
CA VAL A 3 7.60 15.81 13.05
C VAL A 3 6.48 16.76 13.52
N PRO A 4 5.56 17.18 12.63
CA PRO A 4 4.39 17.96 13.02
C PRO A 4 3.62 17.23 14.13
N THR A 5 3.09 17.97 15.09
CA THR A 5 2.28 17.43 16.18
C THR A 5 0.82 17.25 15.79
N ALA A 6 0.42 17.84 14.67
CA ALA A 6 -0.87 17.70 14.02
C ALA A 6 -0.66 17.93 12.53
N TYR A 7 -1.61 17.47 11.72
CA TYR A 7 -1.70 17.71 10.30
C TYR A 7 -3.03 18.36 9.98
N THR A 8 -3.06 19.28 9.03
CA THR A 8 -4.26 19.53 8.23
C THR A 8 -4.31 18.56 7.04
N GLU A 9 -5.47 18.44 6.40
CA GLU A 9 -5.64 17.62 5.20
C GLU A 9 -4.67 18.07 4.09
N ASP A 10 -4.52 19.38 3.90
CA ASP A 10 -3.56 19.97 2.95
C ASP A 10 -2.11 19.58 3.27
N GLU A 11 -1.73 19.57 4.55
CA GLU A 11 -0.37 19.20 4.97
C GLU A 11 -0.14 17.69 4.79
N LEU A 12 -1.17 16.86 4.98
CA LEU A 12 -1.10 15.42 4.76
C LEU A 12 -1.02 15.10 3.27
N ALA A 13 -1.81 15.79 2.44
CA ALA A 13 -1.74 15.71 0.99
C ALA A 13 -0.37 16.17 0.47
N ALA A 14 0.18 17.27 1.00
CA ALA A 14 1.53 17.73 0.67
C ALA A 14 2.61 16.71 1.07
N TYR A 15 2.45 16.04 2.22
CA TYR A 15 3.31 14.95 2.63
C TYR A 15 3.24 13.78 1.63
N MET A 16 2.03 13.31 1.28
CA MET A 16 1.82 12.26 0.28
C MET A 16 2.44 12.62 -1.07
N HIS A 17 2.21 13.84 -1.55
CA HIS A 17 2.80 14.36 -2.78
C HIS A 17 4.33 14.34 -2.75
N SER A 18 4.93 14.81 -1.64
CA SER A 18 6.38 14.80 -1.46
C SER A 18 6.98 13.39 -1.42
N ALA A 19 6.21 12.40 -0.95
CA ALA A 19 6.63 11.01 -0.88
C ALA A 19 6.65 10.34 -2.26
N LEU A 20 5.69 10.68 -3.13
CA LEU A 20 5.64 10.17 -4.50
C LEU A 20 6.76 10.74 -5.40
N ARG A 21 7.24 11.97 -5.14
CA ARG A 21 8.31 12.63 -5.90
C ARG A 21 8.02 12.61 -7.42
N ASP A 22 8.92 12.05 -8.22
CA ASP A 22 8.83 12.00 -9.68
C ASP A 22 7.60 11.19 -10.16
N VAL A 23 7.06 10.29 -9.33
CA VAL A 23 5.83 9.54 -9.64
C VAL A 23 4.62 10.46 -9.73
N ALA A 24 4.48 11.40 -8.78
CA ALA A 24 3.39 12.39 -8.84
C ALA A 24 3.49 13.24 -10.11
N THR A 25 4.72 13.62 -10.50
CA THR A 25 4.95 14.38 -11.74
C THR A 25 4.61 13.54 -12.97
N ALA A 26 4.99 12.27 -13.01
CA ALA A 26 4.70 11.36 -14.12
C ALA A 26 3.20 11.10 -14.30
N MET A 27 2.43 11.13 -13.20
CA MET A 27 0.98 10.99 -13.22
C MET A 27 0.23 12.32 -13.44
N GLY A 28 0.93 13.46 -13.37
CA GLY A 28 0.33 14.79 -13.43
C GLY A 28 -0.48 15.17 -12.19
N TRP A 29 -0.25 14.49 -11.06
CA TRP A 29 -0.97 14.74 -9.81
C TRP A 29 -0.49 16.02 -9.13
N SER A 30 -1.42 16.71 -8.48
CA SER A 30 -1.17 17.96 -7.78
C SER A 30 -2.02 18.08 -6.51
N VAL A 31 -1.44 18.66 -5.46
CA VAL A 31 -2.18 18.91 -4.21
C VAL A 31 -3.38 19.84 -4.46
N ALA A 32 -3.17 20.91 -5.25
CA ALA A 32 -4.24 21.85 -5.58
C ALA A 32 -5.31 21.27 -6.53
N GLY A 33 -5.04 20.13 -7.16
CA GLY A 33 -5.97 19.46 -8.07
C GLY A 33 -6.97 18.53 -7.37
N GLY A 34 -6.81 18.30 -6.06
CA GLY A 34 -7.65 17.37 -5.29
C GLY A 34 -7.29 15.89 -5.50
N ASP A 35 -6.17 15.58 -6.16
CA ASP A 35 -5.75 14.19 -6.44
C ASP A 35 -5.45 13.38 -5.17
N TYR A 36 -5.39 14.05 -4.01
CA TYR A 36 -5.08 13.47 -2.71
C TYR A 36 -6.29 13.46 -1.76
N ASP A 37 -7.44 14.00 -2.16
CA ASP A 37 -8.62 14.10 -1.28
C ASP A 37 -9.11 12.72 -0.85
N GLU A 38 -9.29 11.81 -1.82
CA GLU A 38 -9.69 10.41 -1.56
C GLU A 38 -8.61 9.65 -0.76
N PRO A 39 -7.30 9.68 -1.11
CA PRO A 39 -6.26 9.11 -0.26
C PRO A 39 -6.25 9.63 1.18
N VAL A 40 -6.53 10.92 1.41
CA VAL A 40 -6.63 11.48 2.76
C VAL A 40 -7.83 10.91 3.50
N ILE A 41 -9.00 10.83 2.85
CA ILE A 41 -10.21 10.21 3.42
C ILE A 41 -9.95 8.74 3.77
N ASP A 42 -9.40 7.95 2.85
CA ASP A 42 -9.07 6.54 3.08
C ASP A 42 -8.09 6.36 4.25
N THR A 43 -7.16 7.30 4.41
CA THR A 43 -6.23 7.30 5.54
C THR A 43 -6.96 7.48 6.86
N LEU A 44 -7.89 8.44 6.94
CA LEU A 44 -8.67 8.71 8.15
C LEU A 44 -9.59 7.53 8.50
N LEU A 45 -10.26 6.95 7.50
CA LEU A 45 -11.08 5.74 7.64
C LEU A 45 -10.27 4.55 8.17
N ALA A 46 -9.07 4.31 7.60
CA ALA A 46 -8.19 3.24 8.07
C ALA A 46 -7.59 3.53 9.45
N TYR A 47 -7.39 4.81 9.78
CA TYR A 47 -6.94 5.21 11.10
C TYR A 47 -8.04 4.99 12.16
N GLY A 48 -9.30 5.18 11.77
CA GLY A 48 -10.50 5.03 12.60
C GLY A 48 -11.06 6.34 13.14
N GLU A 49 -10.72 7.47 12.53
CA GLU A 49 -11.17 8.81 12.93
C GLU A 49 -11.87 9.49 11.76
N ASP A 50 -12.84 10.36 12.04
CA ASP A 50 -13.58 11.13 11.03
C ASP A 50 -12.98 12.53 10.81
N ASP A 51 -12.14 13.01 11.74
CA ASP A 51 -11.46 14.31 11.71
C ASP A 51 -9.95 14.11 11.90
N ILE A 52 -9.14 14.76 11.05
CA ILE A 52 -7.68 14.70 11.13
C ILE A 52 -7.13 15.30 12.44
N ALA A 53 -7.87 16.21 13.07
CA ALA A 53 -7.50 16.78 14.37
C ALA A 53 -7.49 15.73 15.49
N ASP A 54 -8.26 14.65 15.36
CA ASP A 54 -8.35 13.57 16.35
C ASP A 54 -7.25 12.50 16.15
N ALA A 55 -6.57 12.51 15.01
CA ALA A 55 -5.43 11.64 14.75
C ALA A 55 -4.21 12.07 15.59
N THR A 56 -4.01 11.44 16.75
CA THR A 56 -2.91 11.79 17.68
C THR A 56 -1.59 11.04 17.43
N ASP A 57 -1.62 9.85 16.82
CA ASP A 57 -0.42 9.09 16.45
C ASP A 57 0.04 9.45 15.04
N MET A 58 0.95 10.42 14.96
CA MET A 58 1.55 10.90 13.71
C MET A 58 2.30 9.82 12.93
N LYS A 59 2.83 8.79 13.61
CA LYS A 59 3.55 7.70 12.93
C LYS A 59 2.55 6.77 12.25
N LYS A 60 1.48 6.39 12.96
CA LYS A 60 0.36 5.64 12.39
C LYS A 60 -0.27 6.38 11.22
N LEU A 61 -0.59 7.67 11.40
CA LEU A 61 -1.20 8.50 10.35
C LEU A 61 -0.36 8.52 9.08
N ARG A 62 0.95 8.77 9.19
CA ARG A 62 1.86 8.79 8.04
C ARG A 62 2.04 7.41 7.40
N ALA A 63 2.07 6.34 8.19
CA ALA A 63 2.19 4.99 7.65
C ALA A 63 0.95 4.61 6.83
N LEU A 64 -0.24 4.87 7.35
CA LEU A 64 -1.50 4.64 6.64
C LEU A 64 -1.65 5.55 5.42
N ALA A 65 -1.22 6.82 5.51
CA ALA A 65 -1.19 7.73 4.37
C ALA A 65 -0.34 7.23 3.21
N MET A 66 0.78 6.57 3.51
CA MET A 66 1.61 5.95 2.47
C MET A 66 0.91 4.77 1.82
N VAL A 67 0.21 3.94 2.59
CA VAL A 67 -0.58 2.84 2.01
C VAL A 67 -1.65 3.39 1.08
N ALA A 68 -2.46 4.34 1.55
CA ALA A 68 -3.56 4.92 0.77
C ALA A 68 -3.07 5.56 -0.53
N VAL A 69 -2.02 6.40 -0.49
CA VAL A 69 -1.53 7.06 -1.70
C VAL A 69 -0.93 6.06 -2.70
N TRP A 70 -0.18 5.05 -2.25
CA TRP A 70 0.38 4.06 -3.17
C TRP A 70 -0.69 3.14 -3.74
N GLN A 71 -1.75 2.85 -2.99
CA GLN A 71 -2.90 2.13 -3.50
C GLN A 71 -3.61 2.92 -4.59
N ALA A 72 -3.84 4.22 -4.38
CA ALA A 72 -4.39 5.10 -5.42
C ALA A 72 -3.50 5.15 -6.68
N VAL A 73 -2.16 5.14 -6.53
CA VAL A 73 -1.23 5.08 -7.67
C VAL A 73 -1.35 3.75 -8.41
N VAL A 74 -1.46 2.63 -7.69
CA VAL A 74 -1.70 1.31 -8.30
C VAL A 74 -3.02 1.31 -9.06
N ASP A 75 -4.10 1.79 -8.46
CA ASP A 75 -5.42 1.81 -9.11
C ASP A 75 -5.45 2.69 -10.36
N ALA A 76 -4.82 3.87 -10.29
CA ALA A 76 -4.68 4.77 -11.43
C ALA A 76 -3.82 4.18 -12.56
N THR A 77 -2.86 3.31 -12.25
CA THR A 77 -2.05 2.62 -13.26
C THR A 77 -2.73 1.37 -13.83
N VAL A 78 -3.72 0.80 -13.13
CA VAL A 78 -4.55 -0.34 -13.62
C VAL A 78 -5.65 0.14 -14.58
N GLY A 79 -6.29 1.29 -14.30
CA GLY A 79 -7.36 1.83 -15.14
C GLY A 79 -6.94 2.18 -16.57
N ASP A 80 -5.63 2.34 -16.81
CA ASP A 80 -5.01 2.75 -18.07
C ASP A 80 -4.58 1.54 -18.94
N TYR A 81 -5.43 0.50 -18.97
CA TYR A 81 -5.17 -0.77 -19.65
C TYR A 81 -5.13 -0.59 -21.19
N ASP A 82 -3.89 -0.44 -21.68
CA ASP A 82 -3.37 -0.78 -23.01
C ASP A 82 -4.11 -0.23 -24.25
N PHE A 83 -3.67 0.95 -24.71
CA PHE A 83 -3.61 1.25 -26.14
C PHE A 83 -2.15 1.51 -26.52
N SER A 84 -1.49 0.46 -27.00
CA SER A 84 -0.23 0.51 -27.72
C SER A 84 -0.24 1.60 -28.81
N ALA A 85 0.24 2.78 -28.46
CA ALA A 85 0.62 3.83 -29.40
C ALA A 85 1.99 4.37 -28.97
N ASP A 86 3.00 3.99 -29.76
CA ASP A 86 4.29 4.67 -29.91
C ASP A 86 5.22 4.77 -28.67
N GLY A 87 5.97 3.68 -28.42
CA GLY A 87 7.31 3.73 -27.81
C GLY A 87 7.41 3.91 -26.28
N GLY A 88 6.33 4.29 -25.59
CA GLY A 88 6.30 4.56 -24.15
C GLY A 88 5.84 3.41 -23.24
N SER A 89 5.42 2.27 -23.82
CA SER A 89 4.74 1.16 -23.13
C SER A 89 5.54 0.56 -21.96
N TYR A 90 6.87 0.50 -22.08
CA TYR A 90 7.74 -0.05 -21.04
C TYR A 90 7.77 0.82 -19.77
N SER A 91 7.60 2.13 -19.88
CA SER A 91 7.70 3.04 -18.72
C SER A 91 6.51 2.92 -17.77
N ARG A 92 5.31 2.60 -18.29
CA ARG A 92 4.09 2.53 -17.46
C ARG A 92 3.95 1.18 -16.74
N ALA A 93 4.29 0.08 -17.41
CA ALA A 93 4.40 -1.22 -16.74
C ALA A 93 5.46 -1.18 -15.62
N GLN A 94 6.61 -0.56 -15.89
CA GLN A 94 7.65 -0.33 -14.87
C GLN A 94 7.16 0.56 -13.73
N LEU A 95 6.34 1.59 -14.01
CA LEU A 95 5.75 2.44 -12.99
C LEU A 95 4.75 1.65 -12.12
N HIS A 96 3.91 0.83 -12.74
CA HIS A 96 2.96 -0.03 -12.03
C HIS A 96 3.69 -1.05 -11.14
N ASP A 97 4.68 -1.77 -11.67
CA ASP A 97 5.48 -2.72 -10.89
C ASP A 97 6.19 -2.03 -9.72
N HIS A 98 6.71 -0.81 -9.96
CA HIS A 98 7.33 0.00 -8.92
C HIS A 98 6.31 0.45 -7.86
N ALA A 99 5.12 0.87 -8.26
CA ALA A 99 4.04 1.27 -7.36
C ALA A 99 3.57 0.10 -6.50
N VAL A 100 3.39 -1.10 -7.07
CA VAL A 100 3.06 -2.33 -6.33
C VAL A 100 4.14 -2.65 -5.31
N ALA A 101 5.42 -2.61 -5.71
CA ALA A 101 6.53 -2.87 -4.79
C ALA A 101 6.57 -1.84 -3.64
N ARG A 102 6.27 -0.56 -3.92
CA ARG A 102 6.19 0.50 -2.90
C ARG A 102 4.97 0.34 -2.00
N LEU A 103 3.83 -0.07 -2.53
CA LEU A 103 2.65 -0.39 -1.74
C LEU A 103 2.93 -1.52 -0.76
N THR A 104 3.56 -2.62 -1.20
CA THR A 104 3.92 -3.73 -0.30
C THR A 104 4.87 -3.29 0.81
N GLN A 105 5.84 -2.41 0.50
CA GLN A 105 6.72 -1.83 1.51
C GLN A 105 5.92 -0.98 2.50
N ALA A 106 5.05 -0.10 2.03
CA ALA A 106 4.22 0.76 2.87
C ALA A 106 3.28 -0.06 3.77
N GLN A 107 2.71 -1.14 3.26
CA GLN A 107 1.89 -2.07 4.02
C GLN A 107 2.69 -2.79 5.11
N THR A 108 3.93 -3.19 4.81
CA THR A 108 4.83 -3.80 5.80
C THR A 108 5.16 -2.82 6.92
N ASP A 109 5.44 -1.56 6.59
CA ASP A 109 5.72 -0.51 7.58
C ASP A 109 4.47 -0.15 8.40
N ALA A 110 3.28 -0.19 7.79
CA ALA A 110 2.00 0.06 8.44
C ALA A 110 1.48 -1.15 9.24
N ALA A 111 1.99 -2.37 9.01
CA ALA A 111 1.55 -3.58 9.70
C ALA A 111 1.69 -3.50 11.23
N ALA A 112 2.63 -2.70 11.73
CA ALA A 112 2.79 -2.45 13.17
C ALA A 112 1.65 -1.62 13.79
N TYR A 113 0.82 -0.98 12.95
CA TYR A 113 -0.24 -0.05 13.36
C TYR A 113 -1.65 -0.49 12.92
N LEU A 114 -1.72 -1.41 11.97
CA LEU A 114 -2.95 -2.10 11.60
C LEU A 114 -3.24 -3.14 12.68
N ASP A 115 -4.10 -2.80 13.63
CA ASP A 115 -4.53 -3.65 14.75
C ASP A 115 -5.28 -4.93 14.29
N VAL A 116 -5.40 -5.15 12.98
CA VAL A 116 -6.17 -6.23 12.36
C VAL A 116 -5.44 -6.76 11.11
N MET A 117 -4.32 -7.42 11.32
CA MET A 117 -4.13 -8.68 10.63
C MET A 117 -4.01 -9.75 11.69
N GLU A 118 -5.16 -10.22 12.19
CA GLU A 118 -5.22 -11.57 12.74
C GLU A 118 -4.82 -12.49 11.58
N ALA A 119 -3.52 -12.73 11.42
CA ALA A 119 -2.98 -13.69 10.50
C ALA A 119 -3.40 -15.05 11.03
N GLY A 120 -4.65 -15.42 10.74
CA GLY A 120 -5.17 -16.77 10.97
C GLY A 120 -4.30 -17.70 10.15
N LEU A 121 -3.37 -18.38 10.81
CA LEU A 121 -2.75 -19.59 10.29
C LEU A 121 -3.87 -20.61 10.09
N VAL A 122 -4.48 -20.59 8.90
CA VAL A 122 -5.41 -21.63 8.48
C VAL A 122 -4.57 -22.84 8.12
N THR A 123 -4.41 -23.75 9.08
CA THR A 123 -3.96 -25.11 8.78
C THR A 123 -5.07 -25.80 7.99
N ILE A 124 -4.93 -25.85 6.67
CA ILE A 124 -5.79 -26.66 5.81
C ILE A 124 -5.37 -28.11 6.00
N THR A 125 -5.99 -28.82 6.94
CA THR A 125 -5.85 -30.27 7.05
C THR A 125 -6.82 -30.92 6.07
N HIS A 126 -6.30 -31.47 4.98
CA HIS A 126 -7.11 -32.29 4.08
C HIS A 126 -7.42 -33.62 4.77
N THR A 127 -8.68 -33.87 5.13
CA THR A 127 -9.13 -35.15 5.73
C THR A 127 -8.86 -36.36 4.83
N ASN A 128 -8.72 -36.14 3.52
CA ASN A 128 -8.30 -37.13 2.54
C ASN A 128 -7.16 -36.54 1.71
N ASP A 129 -5.98 -36.41 2.30
CA ASP A 129 -4.76 -36.13 1.54
C ASP A 129 -4.30 -37.43 0.85
N PRO A 130 -4.40 -37.55 -0.49
CA PRO A 130 -3.98 -38.75 -1.22
C PRO A 130 -2.45 -38.96 -1.19
N TRP A 131 -1.68 -38.04 -0.60
CA TRP A 131 -0.22 -38.11 -0.46
C TRP A 131 0.25 -38.29 0.99
N ALA A 132 -0.66 -38.45 1.96
CA ALA A 132 -0.31 -38.65 3.37
C ALA A 132 0.55 -39.90 3.64
N ASP A 133 0.57 -40.86 2.70
CA ASP A 133 1.31 -42.14 2.83
C ASP A 133 2.73 -42.10 2.24
N TYR A 134 3.14 -40.98 1.64
CA TYR A 134 4.54 -40.77 1.23
C TYR A 134 5.30 -39.98 2.31
N SER A 135 5.28 -40.46 3.56
CA SER A 135 6.38 -40.13 4.45
C SER A 135 7.60 -40.89 3.93
N ASP A 136 8.62 -40.17 3.47
CA ASP A 136 9.95 -40.68 3.19
C ASP A 136 10.36 -41.64 4.31
N SER A 137 10.35 -42.93 4.01
CA SER A 137 11.05 -43.91 4.82
C SER A 137 12.54 -43.64 4.61
N ASP A 138 13.09 -42.79 5.48
CA ASP A 138 14.52 -42.79 5.80
C ASP A 138 14.85 -44.17 6.38
N GLU A 139 14.98 -45.17 5.49
CA GLU A 139 15.62 -46.44 5.78
C GLU A 139 17.10 -46.13 6.05
N GLU A 140 17.42 -46.02 7.34
CA GLU A 140 18.75 -46.17 7.90
C GLU A 140 19.44 -47.39 7.26
N TRP A 141 20.34 -47.14 6.32
CA TRP A 141 21.30 -48.15 5.85
C TRP A 141 22.35 -48.37 6.95
N ALA A 142 22.11 -49.39 7.79
CA ALA A 142 23.12 -49.98 8.68
C ALA A 142 24.08 -50.90 7.91
#